data_AF-A0A2D5X0G5-F1
#
_entry.id   AF-A0A2D5X0G5-F1
#
_cell.length_a   1.000
_cell.length_b   1.000
_cell.length_c   1.000
_cell.angle_alpha   90.00
_cell.angle_beta   90.00
_cell.angle_gamma   90.00
#
_symmetry.space_group_name_H-M   'P 1'
#
loop_
_entity.id
_entity.type
_entity.pdbx_description
1 polymer ?
#
loop_
_entity_poly.entity_id
_entity_poly.type
_entity_poly.pdbx_seq_one_letter_code
_entity_poly.pdbx_strand_id
1 'polypeptide(L)' 'MDDSSTTPHRSYNRQWDEIEEMLELAISRGLEWKTWFEECRENGDREGMKEAARNFKALDGVIKCLKWVLGEEGVDHPLE' A
#
# COMPACT_ATOMS: atom_id res chain seq x y z
N MET A 1 -25.97 14.43 27.08
CA MET A 1 -24.59 14.42 26.57
C MET A 1 -23.90 13.25 27.24
N ASP A 2 -23.61 12.20 26.49
CA ASP A 2 -22.37 11.45 26.70
C ASP A 2 -21.98 10.79 25.37
N ASP A 3 -20.77 11.10 24.95
CA ASP A 3 -20.15 10.79 23.68
C ASP A 3 -19.79 9.30 23.67
N SER A 4 -20.64 8.47 23.08
CA SER A 4 -20.31 7.05 22.92
C SER A 4 -19.11 6.94 21.98
N SER A 5 -17.93 6.82 22.60
CA SER A 5 -16.62 6.58 22.01
C SER A 5 -16.66 6.27 20.51
N THR A 6 -16.26 7.23 19.67
CA THR A 6 -16.19 7.11 18.19
C THR A 6 -15.07 6.16 17.72
N THR A 7 -14.74 5.12 18.51
CA THR A 7 -13.74 4.14 18.12
C THR A 7 -14.37 3.19 17.11
N PRO A 8 -13.78 3.03 15.91
CA PRO A 8 -14.27 2.07 14.94
C PRO A 8 -14.25 0.65 15.51
N HIS A 9 -15.34 -0.10 15.30
CA HIS A 9 -15.38 -1.53 15.60
C HIS A 9 -14.38 -2.29 14.71
N ARG A 10 -13.62 -3.22 15.29
CA ARG A 10 -12.64 -4.07 14.59
C ARG A 10 -12.97 -5.53 14.84
N SER A 11 -12.98 -6.36 13.81
CA SER A 11 -13.37 -7.77 13.91
C SER A 11 -12.26 -8.69 14.44
N TYR A 12 -10.99 -8.30 14.27
CA TYR A 12 -9.79 -9.06 14.68
C TYR A 12 -9.76 -10.53 14.21
N ASN A 13 -10.49 -10.85 13.14
CA ASN A 13 -10.65 -12.21 12.62
C ASN A 13 -9.96 -12.43 11.27
N ARG A 14 -9.20 -11.45 10.78
CA ARG A 14 -8.40 -11.61 9.55
C ARG A 14 -7.36 -12.70 9.76
N GLN A 15 -7.28 -13.60 8.79
CA GLN A 15 -6.31 -14.67 8.74
C GLN A 15 -5.00 -14.18 8.09
N TRP A 16 -3.92 -14.95 8.28
CA TRP A 16 -2.61 -14.60 7.74
C TRP A 16 -2.56 -14.67 6.21
N ASP A 17 -3.20 -15.66 5.62
CA ASP A 17 -3.37 -15.82 4.17
C ASP A 17 -4.07 -14.60 3.55
N GLU A 18 -5.12 -14.06 4.18
CA GLU A 18 -5.78 -12.83 3.71
C GLU A 18 -4.83 -11.62 3.71
N ILE A 19 -3.89 -11.54 4.65
CA ILE A 19 -2.91 -10.45 4.75
C ILE A 19 -1.80 -10.63 3.71
N GLU A 20 -1.35 -11.86 3.48
CA GLU A 20 -0.39 -12.22 2.43
C GLU A 20 -0.96 -11.94 1.04
N GLU A 21 -2.21 -12.34 0.77
CA GLU A 21 -2.91 -12.02 -0.48
C GLU A 21 -3.01 -10.50 -0.71
N MET A 22 -3.29 -9.73 0.34
CA MET A 22 -3.33 -8.27 0.25
C MET A 22 -1.94 -7.68 -0.04
N LEU A 23 -0.87 -8.27 0.51
CA LEU A 23 0.51 -7.88 0.21
C LEU A 23 0.84 -8.14 -1.26
N GLU A 24 0.52 -9.33 -1.77
CA GLU A 24 0.73 -9.68 -3.18
C GLU A 24 -0.02 -8.72 -4.12
N LEU A 25 -1.29 -8.42 -3.80
CA LEU A 25 -2.10 -7.48 -4.58
C LEU A 25 -1.50 -6.07 -4.57
N ALA A 26 -1.04 -5.59 -3.41
CA ALA A 26 -0.41 -4.28 -3.29
C ALA A 26 0.89 -4.20 -4.12
N ILE A 27 1.71 -5.25 -4.12
CA ILE A 27 2.93 -5.35 -4.94
C ILE A 27 2.56 -5.35 -6.42
N SER A 28 1.61 -6.19 -6.84
CA SER A 28 1.16 -6.28 -8.24
C SER A 28 0.69 -4.92 -8.75
N ARG A 29 -0.17 -4.23 -7.99
CA ARG A 29 -0.66 -2.91 -8.36
C ARG A 29 0.44 -1.83 -8.34
N GLY A 30 1.43 -1.98 -7.46
CA GLY A 30 2.62 -1.14 -7.47
C GLY A 30 3.41 -1.29 -8.77
N LEU A 31 3.54 -2.51 -9.29
CA LEU A 31 4.18 -2.76 -10.58
C LEU A 31 3.38 -2.17 -11.73
N GLU A 32 2.05 -2.27 -11.73
CA GLU A 32 1.18 -1.62 -12.72
C GLU A 32 1.45 -0.11 -12.80
N TRP A 33 1.55 0.58 -11.66
CA TRP A 33 1.86 2.01 -11.63
C TRP A 33 3.28 2.34 -12.08
N LYS A 34 4.26 1.46 -11.84
CA LYS A 34 5.60 1.64 -12.42
C LYS A 34 5.56 1.53 -13.94
N THR A 35 4.88 0.53 -14.49
CA THR A 35 4.72 0.37 -15.94
C THR A 35 4.04 1.59 -16.54
N TRP A 36 2.93 2.05 -15.94
CA TRP A 36 2.23 3.26 -16.39
C TRP A 36 3.11 4.52 -16.34
N PHE A 37 3.95 4.66 -15.31
CA PHE A 37 4.90 5.78 -15.23
C PHE A 37 5.86 5.79 -16.43
N GLU A 38 6.38 4.63 -16.81
CA GLU A 38 7.31 4.50 -17.94
C GLU A 38 6.61 4.82 -19.27
N GLU A 39 5.37 4.35 -19.46
CA GLU A 39 4.54 4.70 -20.62
C GLU A 39 4.28 6.21 -20.70
N CYS A 40 3.89 6.85 -19.59
CA CYS A 40 3.73 8.31 -19.55
C CYS A 40 5.04 9.04 -19.86
N ARG A 41 6.18 8.53 -19.39
CA ARG A 41 7.50 9.10 -19.65
C ARG A 41 7.86 9.05 -21.13
N GLU A 42 7.60 7.93 -21.79
CA GLU A 42 7.83 7.77 -23.25
C GLU A 42 6.93 8.69 -24.07
N ASN A 43 5.70 8.92 -23.62
CA ASN A 43 4.72 9.81 -24.26
C ASN A 43 4.89 11.30 -23.91
N GLY A 44 5.81 11.65 -23.00
CA GLY A 44 5.98 13.03 -22.51
C GLY A 44 4.83 13.54 -21.64
N ASP A 45 3.98 12.65 -21.11
CA ASP A 45 2.84 12.98 -20.26
C ASP A 45 3.28 13.22 -18.79
N ARG A 46 3.55 14.49 -18.48
CA ARG A 46 4.02 14.90 -17.15
C ARG A 46 2.98 14.74 -16.05
N GLU A 47 1.69 14.86 -16.35
CA GLU A 47 0.65 14.73 -15.33
C GLU A 47 0.40 13.24 -15.01
N GLY A 48 0.36 12.39 -16.04
CA GLY A 48 0.32 10.94 -15.86
C GLY A 48 1.51 10.40 -15.07
N MET A 49 2.73 10.89 -15.34
CA MET A 49 3.91 10.56 -14.54
C MET A 49 3.74 10.91 -13.05
N LYS A 50 3.23 12.11 -12.75
CA LYS A 50 3.00 12.53 -11.34
C LYS A 50 1.95 11.67 -10.66
N GLU A 51 0.87 11.34 -11.37
CA GLU A 51 -0.18 10.45 -10.85
C GLU A 51 0.35 9.05 -10.55
N ALA A 52 1.07 8.46 -11.51
CA ALA A 52 1.68 7.14 -11.35
C ALA A 52 2.63 7.09 -10.15
N ALA A 53 3.51 8.10 -10.03
CA ALA A 53 4.46 8.19 -8.93
C ALA A 53 3.77 8.33 -7.56
N ARG A 54 2.69 9.13 -7.47
CA ARG A 54 1.93 9.29 -6.21
C ARG A 54 1.26 7.99 -5.80
N ASN A 55 0.58 7.31 -6.72
CA ASN A 55 -0.10 6.05 -6.43
C ASN A 55 0.89 4.93 -6.08
N PHE A 56 2.00 4.84 -6.81
CA PHE A 56 3.09 3.92 -6.46
C PHE A 56 3.62 4.19 -5.04
N LYS A 57 3.86 5.47 -4.67
CA LYS A 57 4.37 5.79 -3.34
C LYS A 57 3.37 5.50 -2.22
N ALA A 58 2.07 5.64 -2.47
CA ALA A 58 1.04 5.25 -1.52
C ALA A 58 1.06 3.73 -1.26
N LEU A 59 1.17 2.94 -2.34
CA LEU A 59 1.26 1.48 -2.24
C LEU A 59 2.56 1.02 -1.58
N ASP A 60 3.68 1.68 -1.82
CA ASP A 60 4.96 1.41 -1.15
C ASP A 60 4.82 1.47 0.39
N GLY A 61 4.07 2.46 0.91
CA GLY A 61 3.74 2.55 2.33
C GLY A 61 2.84 1.42 2.83
N VAL A 62 1.84 1.03 2.03
CA VAL A 62 0.96 -0.13 2.33
C VAL A 62 1.77 -1.43 2.38
N ILE A 63 2.64 -1.65 1.41
CA ILE A 63 3.52 -2.82 1.31
C ILE A 63 4.42 -2.89 2.55
N LYS A 64 5.11 -1.80 2.90
CA LYS A 64 5.98 -1.76 4.09
C LYS A 64 5.20 -2.09 5.37
N CYS A 65 4.00 -1.56 5.52
CA CYS A 65 3.13 -1.83 6.67
C CYS A 65 2.71 -3.31 6.73
N LEU A 66 2.27 -3.89 5.61
CA LEU A 66 1.86 -5.30 5.55
C LEU A 66 3.02 -6.25 5.86
N LYS A 67 4.21 -5.99 5.30
CA LYS A 67 5.42 -6.75 5.60
C LYS A 67 5.80 -6.70 7.08
N TRP A 68 5.70 -5.53 7.69
CA TRP A 68 5.91 -5.37 9.13
C TRP A 68 4.84 -6.13 9.95
N VAL A 69 3.56 -6.08 9.56
CA VAL A 69 2.47 -6.84 10.20
C VAL A 69 2.72 -8.36 10.13
N LEU A 70 3.25 -8.85 9.02
CA LEU A 70 3.61 -10.26 8.82
C LEU A 70 4.91 -10.66 9.54
N GLY A 71 5.67 -9.71 10.08
CA GLY A 71 6.95 -9.98 10.72
C GLY A 71 8.05 -10.40 9.73
N GLU A 72 8.03 -9.88 8.49
CA GLU A 72 9.07 -10.17 7.49
C GLU A 72 10.47 -9.82 8.03
N GLU A 73 11.39 -10.78 7.95
CA GLU A 73 12.76 -10.60 8.43
C GLU A 73 13.44 -9.43 7.70
N GLY A 74 14.05 -8.53 8.49
CA GLY A 74 14.74 -7.34 7.96
C GLY A 74 13.82 -6.17 7.62
N VAL A 75 12.54 -6.20 7.99
CA VAL A 75 11.62 -5.06 7.86
C VAL A 75 11.50 -4.31 9.19
N ASP A 76 12.06 -3.10 9.22
CA ASP A 76 11.97 -2.19 10.35
C ASP A 76 10.57 -1.56 10.49
N HIS A 77 10.38 -0.78 11.56
CA HIS A 77 9.11 -0.12 11.84
C HIS A 77 8.64 0.73 10.64
N PRO A 78 7.38 0.62 10.18
CA PRO A 78 6.96 1.16 8.89
C PRO A 78 7.01 2.70 8.82
N LEU A 79 6.99 3.37 9.97
CA LEU A 79 7.05 4.83 10.08
C LEU A 79 8.47 5.41 10.25
N GLU A 80 9.49 4.57 10.39
CA GLU A 80 10.90 4.97 10.43
C GLU A 80 11.54 4.86 9.05
#